data_AF-A0A2K8NZI6-F1
#
_entry.id   AF-A0A2K8NZI6-F1
#
_cell.length_a   1.000
_cell.length_b   1.000
_cell.length_c   1.000
_cell.angle_alpha   90.00
_cell.angle_beta   90.00
_cell.angle_gamma   90.00
#
_symmetry.space_group_name_H-M   'P 1'
#
loop_
_entity.id
_entity.type
_entity.pdbx_description
1 polymer ?
#
loop_
_entity_poly.entity_id
_entity_poly.type
_entity_poly.pdbx_seq_one_letter_code
_entity_poly.pdbx_strand_id
1 'polypeptide(L)'
;MKKLLSILTTLGITSTTATTIVACDKYNKTTNISTIKNELQTIISERTDRAWSFQELQIRVDENFGEGEITVEIVRKKNYDFKDIIVNDLYRFIGNGTEENEGIYNGSIELEHQWTYTVDDITLIGNLLKEILNTPTNQHTYWKKQDLQETIDQKGLDKPGGIVVEELQTVEKNNSYSFIGGQKITEWKFVGQGNPTNDFRFNGEITINHFWDDTENTTIEIKEIKEILKTTLNENLRQPWTKEELQQKVNSLGIDSPGGIIVEEINKIQSMAANGDFGSSKWKFIGQGDVTNNYLFGESIELEHFWDSRIDSTKNIFSKKEDLQKILDQDKYKHKSWTVELLEKAIEEIDVAEGISIQLVENIDTRSWTGGPKLTKWKFIGNGKIDNNYLYNGEITLEHIWNNKKDSTQSIKTIEVELNAIVNEDANKGKKLWLNDLQEAVNRKWPNEKWGIVVEDLTPLVKNRSYEESNGQQTFKFTGLGNENNTWIYTGSVEINHEWIKIKDTTQSITEVQKDLRNIVYNKEHINKSWELEELQTAIEQAKIDKIGALTVKKGTSKTNKEYIIQEWIIIGNGKIDNEYMYNGKIMIEHTFML
;
A
#
# COMPACT_ATOMS: atom_id res chain seq x y z
N MET A 1 31.11 -93.93 -13.06
CA MET A 1 32.30 -93.83 -12.19
C MET A 1 32.46 -95.13 -11.41
N LYS A 2 33.64 -95.75 -11.52
CA LYS A 2 34.34 -96.70 -10.61
C LYS A 2 33.53 -97.55 -9.59
N LYS A 3 33.64 -98.89 -9.74
CA LYS A 3 34.06 -99.94 -8.74
C LYS A 3 33.19 -100.11 -7.46
N LEU A 4 32.95 -101.27 -6.83
CA LEU A 4 33.79 -102.45 -6.52
C LEU A 4 32.98 -103.52 -5.70
N LEU A 5 33.35 -104.81 -5.81
CA LEU A 5 33.34 -105.95 -4.82
C LEU A 5 32.01 -106.48 -4.19
N SER A 6 31.61 -107.75 -4.38
CA SER A 6 32.07 -109.04 -3.77
C SER A 6 31.38 -109.34 -2.41
N ILE A 7 30.79 -110.52 -2.19
CA ILE A 7 31.47 -111.68 -1.58
C ILE A 7 30.75 -112.99 -1.92
N LEU A 8 31.57 -113.97 -2.32
CA LEU A 8 31.29 -115.38 -2.49
C LEU A 8 32.03 -116.12 -1.36
N THR A 9 31.37 -117.02 -0.62
CA THR A 9 32.06 -118.02 0.20
C THR A 9 31.36 -119.38 0.07
N THR A 10 32.16 -120.34 -0.36
CA THR A 10 31.94 -121.78 -0.52
C THR A 10 31.88 -122.53 0.82
N LEU A 11 31.12 -123.63 0.88
CA LEU A 11 31.55 -124.90 1.51
C LEU A 11 30.55 -126.02 1.13
N GLY A 12 31.08 -127.14 0.62
CA GLY A 12 30.30 -128.31 0.20
C GLY A 12 30.30 -129.45 1.23
N ILE A 13 29.35 -130.37 1.09
CA ILE A 13 29.44 -131.74 1.61
C ILE A 13 28.81 -132.69 0.59
N THR A 14 29.57 -133.73 0.24
CA THR A 14 29.25 -134.87 -0.62
C THR A 14 28.38 -135.92 0.08
N SER A 15 27.46 -136.54 -0.64
CA SER A 15 27.09 -137.96 -0.40
C SER A 15 26.62 -138.63 -1.69
N THR A 16 27.38 -139.63 -2.12
CA THR A 16 27.03 -140.57 -3.19
C THR A 16 26.05 -141.63 -2.70
N THR A 17 25.03 -141.94 -3.49
CA THR A 17 24.45 -143.29 -3.59
C THR A 17 24.05 -143.56 -5.03
N ALA A 18 24.56 -144.67 -5.57
CA ALA A 18 24.21 -145.24 -6.86
C ALA A 18 22.75 -145.74 -6.86
N THR A 19 22.05 -145.70 -8.00
CA THR A 19 21.73 -146.89 -8.82
C THR A 19 20.79 -146.56 -10.00
N THR A 20 20.92 -147.40 -11.03
CA THR A 20 19.94 -147.80 -12.06
C THR A 20 19.61 -146.89 -13.26
N ILE A 21 19.91 -147.51 -14.40
CA ILE A 21 19.57 -147.25 -15.80
C ILE A 21 18.06 -147.00 -15.97
N VAL A 22 17.67 -145.94 -16.69
CA VAL A 22 16.52 -145.95 -17.61
C VAL A 22 16.88 -145.10 -18.82
N ALA A 23 17.01 -145.72 -19.98
CA ALA A 23 16.85 -145.01 -21.25
C ALA A 23 15.40 -144.50 -21.27
N CYS A 24 15.19 -143.22 -21.02
CA CYS A 24 13.93 -142.56 -21.27
C CYS A 24 13.99 -142.01 -22.69
N ASP A 25 13.12 -142.55 -23.54
CA ASP A 25 12.67 -141.92 -24.76
C ASP A 25 12.53 -140.41 -24.52
N LYS A 26 13.15 -139.62 -25.40
CA LYS A 26 12.99 -138.17 -25.47
C LYS A 26 11.55 -137.90 -25.91
N TYR A 27 10.58 -138.13 -25.01
CA TYR A 27 9.19 -137.76 -25.19
C TYR A 27 9.18 -136.24 -25.27
N ASN A 28 8.97 -135.73 -26.47
CA ASN A 28 8.81 -134.31 -26.74
C ASN A 28 7.67 -133.78 -25.85
N LYS A 29 8.04 -133.13 -24.74
CA LYS A 29 7.13 -132.63 -23.69
C LYS A 29 6.59 -131.23 -23.99
N THR A 30 6.97 -130.66 -25.14
CA THR A 30 6.46 -129.35 -25.51
C THR A 30 4.99 -129.43 -25.87
N THR A 31 4.21 -128.52 -25.32
CA THR A 31 2.77 -128.37 -25.58
C THR A 31 2.58 -127.15 -26.48
N ASN A 32 1.77 -127.27 -27.54
CA ASN A 32 1.52 -126.12 -28.40
C ASN A 32 0.79 -125.02 -27.63
N ILE A 33 1.28 -123.78 -27.73
CA ILE A 33 0.72 -122.62 -27.02
C ILE A 33 -0.78 -122.41 -27.30
N SER A 34 -1.32 -122.92 -28.42
CA SER A 34 -2.75 -122.88 -28.69
C SER A 34 -3.62 -123.63 -27.66
N THR A 35 -3.06 -124.60 -26.92
CA THR A 35 -3.80 -125.35 -25.90
C THR A 35 -4.15 -124.49 -24.68
N ILE A 36 -3.38 -123.43 -24.43
CA ILE A 36 -3.60 -122.47 -23.33
C ILE A 36 -4.18 -121.13 -23.82
N LYS A 37 -4.84 -121.14 -24.99
CA LYS A 37 -5.43 -119.95 -25.61
C LYS A 37 -6.36 -119.20 -24.66
N ASN A 38 -7.20 -119.93 -23.91
CA ASN A 38 -8.23 -119.33 -23.07
C ASN A 38 -7.62 -118.65 -21.84
N GLU A 39 -6.56 -119.22 -21.30
CA GLU A 39 -5.79 -118.70 -20.17
C GLU A 39 -5.06 -117.43 -20.58
N LEU A 40 -4.38 -117.42 -21.74
CA LEU A 40 -3.75 -116.23 -22.30
C LEU A 40 -4.78 -115.13 -22.64
N GLN A 41 -5.94 -115.52 -23.19
CA GLN A 41 -7.04 -114.58 -23.43
C GLN A 41 -7.57 -113.98 -22.12
N THR A 42 -7.66 -114.80 -21.06
CA THR A 42 -8.09 -114.34 -19.74
C THR A 42 -7.13 -113.27 -19.21
N ILE A 43 -5.82 -113.50 -19.30
CA ILE A 43 -4.79 -112.54 -18.88
C ILE A 43 -4.94 -111.21 -19.62
N ILE A 44 -5.02 -111.21 -20.95
CA ILE A 44 -5.15 -109.93 -21.67
C ILE A 44 -6.47 -109.22 -21.36
N SER A 45 -7.56 -109.97 -21.17
CA SER A 45 -8.87 -109.43 -20.82
C SER A 45 -8.99 -108.92 -19.38
N GLU A 46 -7.98 -109.11 -18.50
CA GLU A 46 -7.98 -108.54 -17.14
C GLU A 46 -7.97 -107.00 -17.16
N ARG A 47 -7.43 -106.38 -18.21
CA ARG A 47 -7.47 -104.92 -18.41
C ARG A 47 -8.61 -104.56 -19.33
N THR A 48 -9.64 -103.89 -18.80
CA THR A 48 -10.79 -103.47 -19.60
C THR A 48 -10.73 -102.00 -20.00
N ASP A 49 -9.82 -101.22 -19.44
CA ASP A 49 -9.81 -99.76 -19.48
C ASP A 49 -8.59 -99.14 -20.20
N ARG A 50 -7.59 -99.96 -20.55
CA ARG A 50 -6.36 -99.51 -21.23
C ARG A 50 -5.62 -100.67 -21.88
N ALA A 51 -4.77 -100.35 -22.86
CA ALA A 51 -3.80 -101.30 -23.41
C ALA A 51 -2.85 -101.85 -22.34
N TRP A 52 -2.26 -103.01 -22.62
CA TRP A 52 -1.08 -103.45 -21.90
C TRP A 52 0.16 -102.77 -22.46
N SER A 53 1.06 -102.32 -21.59
CA SER A 53 2.44 -102.12 -22.02
C SER A 53 3.13 -103.47 -22.20
N PHE A 54 4.12 -103.52 -23.08
CA PHE A 54 4.93 -104.73 -23.32
C PHE A 54 5.46 -105.34 -22.01
N GLN A 55 6.02 -104.49 -21.14
CA GLN A 55 6.63 -104.93 -19.88
C GLN A 55 5.59 -105.50 -18.91
N GLU A 56 4.43 -104.84 -18.79
CA GLU A 56 3.38 -105.30 -17.88
C GLU A 56 2.77 -106.63 -18.33
N LEU A 57 2.51 -106.80 -19.64
CA LEU A 57 1.94 -108.05 -20.14
C LEU A 57 2.96 -109.20 -20.04
N GLN A 58 4.23 -108.92 -20.32
CA GLN A 58 5.29 -109.92 -20.18
C GLN A 58 5.37 -110.42 -18.73
N ILE A 59 5.45 -109.51 -17.75
CA ILE A 59 5.47 -109.86 -16.32
C ILE A 59 4.26 -110.72 -15.95
N ARG A 60 3.06 -110.31 -16.40
CA ARG A 60 1.83 -111.03 -16.06
C ARG A 60 1.77 -112.43 -16.66
N VAL A 61 2.31 -112.62 -17.86
CA VAL A 61 2.45 -113.94 -18.49
C VAL A 61 3.45 -114.79 -17.73
N ASP A 62 4.62 -114.23 -17.39
CA ASP A 62 5.67 -114.93 -16.65
C ASP A 62 5.19 -115.38 -15.26
N GLU A 63 4.37 -114.59 -14.56
CA GLU A 63 3.74 -114.97 -13.29
C GLU A 63 2.85 -116.21 -13.38
N ASN A 64 2.20 -116.44 -14.52
CA ASN A 64 1.24 -117.53 -14.70
C ASN A 64 1.86 -118.78 -15.32
N PHE A 65 2.87 -118.63 -16.16
CA PHE A 65 3.42 -119.72 -16.97
C PHE A 65 4.89 -120.02 -16.68
N GLY A 66 5.61 -119.15 -15.95
CA GLY A 66 7.04 -119.27 -15.69
C GLY A 66 7.86 -118.25 -16.49
N GLU A 67 8.90 -117.70 -15.88
CA GLU A 67 9.77 -116.69 -16.50
C GLU A 67 10.43 -117.23 -17.78
N GLY A 68 10.19 -116.57 -18.90
CA GLY A 68 10.82 -116.91 -20.19
C GLY A 68 10.18 -118.09 -20.93
N GLU A 69 9.11 -118.68 -20.40
CA GLU A 69 8.37 -119.76 -21.06
C GLU A 69 7.62 -119.27 -22.30
N ILE A 70 7.09 -118.05 -22.23
CA ILE A 70 6.33 -117.41 -23.31
C ILE A 70 6.83 -115.97 -23.49
N THR A 71 7.18 -115.60 -24.71
CA THR A 71 7.49 -114.22 -25.10
C THR A 71 6.28 -113.52 -25.68
N VAL A 72 6.01 -112.31 -25.19
CA VAL A 72 4.95 -111.43 -25.70
C VAL A 72 5.52 -110.49 -26.75
N GLU A 73 4.80 -110.27 -27.84
CA GLU A 73 5.12 -109.26 -28.85
C GLU A 73 3.87 -108.43 -29.20
N ILE A 74 4.06 -107.14 -29.45
CA ILE A 74 2.98 -106.26 -29.92
C ILE A 74 2.98 -106.26 -31.45
N VAL A 75 1.95 -106.83 -32.08
CA VAL A 75 1.91 -107.04 -33.54
C VAL A 75 1.47 -105.78 -34.28
N ARG A 76 0.44 -105.09 -33.77
CA ARG A 76 -0.07 -103.86 -34.38
C ARG A 76 -0.81 -103.01 -33.35
N LYS A 77 -0.34 -101.78 -33.12
CA LYS A 77 -1.19 -100.71 -32.59
C LYS A 77 -2.02 -100.19 -33.75
N LYS A 78 -3.35 -100.28 -33.69
CA LYS A 78 -4.18 -99.49 -34.61
C LYS A 78 -3.95 -98.01 -34.29
N ASN A 79 -3.92 -97.16 -35.31
CA ASN A 79 -4.12 -95.73 -35.10
C ASN A 79 -5.56 -95.58 -34.63
N TYR A 80 -5.74 -95.28 -33.35
CA TYR A 80 -7.05 -95.12 -32.75
C TYR A 80 -7.71 -93.84 -33.28
N ASP A 81 -8.96 -93.94 -33.72
CA ASP A 81 -9.80 -92.76 -33.96
C ASP A 81 -10.43 -92.36 -32.62
N PHE A 82 -10.45 -91.06 -32.31
CA PHE A 82 -10.91 -90.52 -31.02
C PHE A 82 -12.39 -90.82 -30.72
N LYS A 83 -13.14 -91.37 -31.68
CA LYS A 83 -14.55 -91.75 -31.53
C LYS A 83 -14.77 -93.21 -31.10
N ASP A 84 -13.75 -94.04 -31.10
CA ASP A 84 -13.91 -95.47 -30.80
C ASP A 84 -13.83 -95.72 -29.30
N ILE A 85 -14.99 -95.90 -28.67
CA ILE A 85 -15.13 -96.29 -27.25
C ILE A 85 -14.53 -97.68 -26.99
N ILE A 86 -14.42 -98.52 -28.03
CA ILE A 86 -13.88 -99.88 -27.95
C ILE A 86 -12.64 -99.96 -28.83
N VAL A 87 -11.52 -100.28 -28.22
CA VAL A 87 -10.20 -100.40 -28.82
C VAL A 87 -9.79 -101.87 -28.86
N ASN A 88 -9.17 -102.29 -29.97
CA ASN A 88 -8.67 -103.65 -30.16
C ASN A 88 -7.16 -103.64 -30.44
N ASP A 89 -6.37 -104.21 -29.54
CA ASP A 89 -4.94 -104.47 -29.73
C ASP A 89 -4.68 -105.94 -30.08
N LEU A 90 -3.62 -106.18 -30.84
CA LEU A 90 -3.20 -107.53 -31.22
C LEU A 90 -1.85 -107.87 -30.59
N TYR A 91 -1.84 -108.86 -29.70
CA TYR A 91 -0.64 -109.39 -29.07
C TYR A 91 -0.31 -110.78 -29.63
N ARG A 92 0.96 -111.03 -29.90
CA ARG A 92 1.48 -112.33 -30.27
C ARG A 92 2.21 -112.94 -29.08
N PHE A 93 1.84 -114.17 -28.74
CA PHE A 93 2.49 -114.98 -27.71
C PHE A 93 3.28 -116.07 -28.40
N ILE A 94 4.55 -116.23 -28.04
CA ILE A 94 5.48 -117.19 -28.63
C ILE A 94 5.97 -118.11 -27.52
N GLY A 95 5.67 -119.40 -27.63
CA GLY A 95 6.20 -120.41 -26.72
C GLY A 95 7.66 -120.70 -27.05
N ASN A 96 8.55 -120.61 -26.05
CA ASN A 96 10.00 -120.72 -26.23
C ASN A 96 10.55 -122.15 -26.08
N GLY A 97 9.69 -123.12 -25.82
CA GLY A 97 10.00 -124.54 -25.70
C GLY A 97 10.42 -125.18 -27.03
N THR A 98 11.50 -125.97 -26.97
CA THR A 98 12.03 -126.76 -28.10
C THR A 98 12.41 -128.16 -27.61
N GLU A 99 12.69 -129.10 -28.51
CA GLU A 99 13.21 -130.42 -28.13
C GLU A 99 14.60 -130.36 -27.46
N GLU A 100 15.25 -129.21 -27.48
CA GLU A 100 16.61 -128.99 -26.98
C GLU A 100 16.64 -128.22 -25.64
N ASN A 101 15.51 -127.70 -25.16
CA ASN A 101 15.44 -126.96 -23.91
C ASN A 101 14.33 -127.48 -22.98
N GLU A 102 14.27 -126.91 -21.77
CA GLU A 102 13.31 -127.31 -20.73
C GLU A 102 11.96 -126.59 -20.83
N GLY A 103 11.77 -125.74 -21.85
CA GLY A 103 10.56 -124.95 -22.01
C GLY A 103 9.33 -125.81 -22.32
N ILE A 104 8.19 -125.44 -21.74
CA ILE A 104 6.94 -126.19 -21.77
C ILE A 104 6.14 -125.89 -23.03
N TYR A 105 6.12 -124.64 -23.51
CA TYR A 105 5.22 -124.21 -24.58
C TYR A 105 5.95 -123.96 -25.89
N ASN A 106 5.39 -124.40 -27.03
CA ASN A 106 5.95 -124.12 -28.37
C ASN A 106 4.93 -123.46 -29.32
N GLY A 107 5.41 -122.95 -30.46
CA GLY A 107 4.58 -122.30 -31.47
C GLY A 107 4.20 -120.86 -31.10
N SER A 108 3.25 -120.27 -31.83
CA SER A 108 2.79 -118.90 -31.56
C SER A 108 1.28 -118.76 -31.74
N ILE A 109 0.66 -117.87 -30.98
CA ILE A 109 -0.74 -117.49 -31.11
C ILE A 109 -0.90 -115.98 -31.03
N GLU A 110 -1.77 -115.42 -31.86
CA GLU A 110 -2.15 -114.00 -31.82
C GLU A 110 -3.53 -113.87 -31.19
N LEU A 111 -3.67 -112.98 -30.20
CA LEU A 111 -4.91 -112.76 -29.46
C LEU A 111 -5.29 -111.28 -29.47
N GLU A 112 -6.58 -111.03 -29.62
CA GLU A 112 -7.17 -109.70 -29.63
C GLU A 112 -7.54 -109.30 -28.20
N HIS A 113 -7.07 -108.13 -27.79
CA HIS A 113 -7.39 -107.51 -26.52
C HIS A 113 -8.36 -106.35 -26.77
N GLN A 114 -9.59 -106.52 -26.29
CA GLN A 114 -10.60 -105.46 -26.35
C GLN A 114 -10.60 -104.70 -25.02
N TRP A 115 -10.46 -103.38 -25.10
CA TRP A 115 -10.55 -102.49 -23.96
C TRP A 115 -11.27 -101.20 -24.36
N THR A 116 -11.85 -100.53 -23.39
CA THR A 116 -12.52 -99.25 -23.59
C THR A 116 -11.69 -98.13 -23.01
N TYR A 117 -11.63 -96.98 -23.67
CA TYR A 117 -11.01 -95.80 -23.07
C TYR A 117 -11.96 -94.61 -23.19
N THR A 118 -12.01 -93.84 -22.12
CA THR A 118 -12.77 -92.60 -22.06
C THR A 118 -11.78 -91.47 -21.84
N VAL A 119 -11.63 -90.62 -22.85
CA VAL A 119 -11.12 -89.28 -22.62
C VAL A 119 -12.23 -88.28 -22.83
N ASP A 120 -12.28 -87.39 -21.86
CA ASP A 120 -13.26 -86.34 -21.78
C ASP A 120 -12.81 -85.21 -22.72
N ASP A 121 -13.74 -84.60 -23.45
CA ASP A 121 -13.45 -83.38 -24.18
C ASP A 121 -13.19 -82.25 -23.17
N ILE A 122 -12.11 -81.48 -23.35
CA ILE A 122 -11.72 -80.38 -22.44
C ILE A 122 -12.83 -79.34 -22.27
N THR A 123 -13.76 -79.23 -23.23
CA THR A 123 -14.92 -78.35 -23.10
C THR A 123 -15.81 -78.69 -21.90
N LEU A 124 -15.80 -79.94 -21.40
CA LEU A 124 -16.54 -80.35 -20.20
C LEU A 124 -16.09 -79.61 -18.93
N ILE A 125 -14.84 -79.14 -18.89
CA ILE A 125 -14.29 -78.38 -17.76
C ILE A 125 -14.14 -76.88 -18.07
N GLY A 126 -14.69 -76.39 -19.19
CA GLY A 126 -14.55 -75.00 -19.62
C GLY A 126 -14.97 -73.98 -18.55
N ASN A 127 -16.01 -74.26 -17.77
CA ASN A 127 -16.43 -73.38 -16.66
C ASN A 127 -15.39 -73.32 -15.53
N LEU A 128 -14.78 -74.45 -15.16
CA LEU A 128 -13.73 -74.48 -14.14
C LEU A 128 -12.49 -73.70 -14.59
N LEU A 129 -12.10 -73.87 -15.86
CA LEU A 129 -10.98 -73.11 -16.44
C LEU A 129 -11.28 -71.59 -16.47
N LYS A 130 -12.53 -71.21 -16.77
CA LYS A 130 -12.98 -69.81 -16.74
C LYS A 130 -12.96 -69.22 -15.33
N GLU A 131 -13.34 -70.00 -14.31
CA GLU A 131 -13.28 -69.59 -12.91
C GLU A 131 -11.84 -69.38 -12.45
N ILE A 132 -10.90 -70.23 -12.87
CA ILE A 132 -9.47 -70.08 -12.57
C ILE A 132 -8.91 -68.77 -13.15
N LEU A 133 -9.26 -68.47 -14.41
CA LEU A 133 -8.81 -67.24 -15.07
C LEU A 133 -9.38 -65.99 -14.39
N ASN A 134 -10.68 -65.98 -14.07
CA ASN A 134 -11.41 -64.77 -13.69
C ASN A 134 -11.74 -64.70 -12.19
N THR A 135 -10.92 -65.27 -11.31
CA THR A 135 -11.07 -65.07 -9.85
C THR A 135 -10.95 -63.58 -9.50
N PRO A 136 -11.54 -63.11 -8.38
CA PRO A 136 -11.45 -61.71 -7.96
C PRO A 136 -10.01 -61.18 -7.84
N THR A 137 -9.04 -62.02 -7.47
CA THR A 137 -7.62 -61.63 -7.37
C THR A 137 -6.97 -61.44 -8.75
N ASN A 138 -7.45 -62.15 -9.75
CA ASN A 138 -6.86 -62.16 -11.10
C ASN A 138 -7.59 -61.22 -12.06
N GLN A 139 -8.68 -60.58 -11.62
CA GLN A 139 -9.34 -59.50 -12.36
C GLN A 139 -8.53 -58.20 -12.38
N HIS A 140 -7.44 -58.12 -11.64
CA HIS A 140 -6.56 -56.94 -11.59
C HIS A 140 -5.12 -57.22 -12.04
N THR A 141 -4.83 -58.42 -12.52
CA THR A 141 -3.46 -58.83 -12.82
C THR A 141 -3.39 -59.72 -14.05
N TYR A 142 -2.36 -59.52 -14.85
CA TYR A 142 -2.04 -60.38 -16.00
C TYR A 142 -1.50 -61.74 -15.54
N TRP A 143 -1.99 -62.80 -16.17
CA TRP A 143 -1.40 -64.14 -16.02
C TRP A 143 -0.14 -64.27 -16.85
N LYS A 144 0.99 -64.61 -16.23
CA LYS A 144 2.11 -65.17 -16.99
C LYS A 144 1.77 -66.62 -17.34
N LYS A 145 2.11 -67.03 -18.57
CA LYS A 145 1.88 -68.40 -19.06
C LYS A 145 2.32 -69.49 -18.07
N GLN A 146 3.50 -69.33 -17.48
CA GLN A 146 4.03 -70.29 -16.50
C GLN A 146 3.17 -70.35 -15.23
N ASP A 147 2.78 -69.20 -14.68
CA ASP A 147 1.99 -69.12 -13.45
C ASP A 147 0.58 -69.72 -13.66
N LEU A 148 -0.02 -69.46 -14.84
CA LEU A 148 -1.29 -70.06 -15.21
C LEU A 148 -1.16 -71.58 -15.36
N GLN A 149 -0.10 -72.07 -16.02
CA GLN A 149 0.17 -73.50 -16.16
C GLN A 149 0.31 -74.18 -14.80
N GLU A 150 1.15 -73.63 -13.91
CA GLU A 150 1.35 -74.15 -12.56
C GLU A 150 0.04 -74.16 -11.76
N THR A 151 -0.80 -73.13 -11.92
CA THR A 151 -2.11 -73.07 -11.27
C THR A 151 -3.04 -74.18 -11.77
N ILE A 152 -3.07 -74.44 -13.08
CA ILE A 152 -3.87 -75.54 -13.65
C ILE A 152 -3.42 -76.90 -13.12
N ASP A 153 -2.11 -77.15 -13.10
CA ASP A 153 -1.54 -78.41 -12.60
C ASP A 153 -1.81 -78.59 -11.09
N GLN A 154 -1.69 -77.52 -10.30
CA GLN A 154 -1.96 -77.54 -8.85
C GLN A 154 -3.44 -77.72 -8.51
N LYS A 155 -4.35 -77.27 -9.39
CA LYS A 155 -5.80 -77.51 -9.21
C LYS A 155 -6.19 -78.97 -9.35
N GLY A 156 -5.30 -79.82 -9.88
CA GLY A 156 -5.52 -81.26 -10.01
C GLY A 156 -6.67 -81.60 -10.94
N LEU A 157 -6.93 -80.76 -11.95
CA LEU A 157 -7.95 -81.03 -12.97
C LEU A 157 -7.54 -82.26 -13.79
N ASP A 158 -6.25 -82.38 -14.10
CA ASP A 158 -5.60 -83.54 -14.73
C ASP A 158 -4.22 -83.77 -14.07
N LYS A 159 -3.50 -84.83 -14.46
CA LYS A 159 -2.10 -84.99 -14.10
C LYS A 159 -1.27 -83.82 -14.67
N PRO A 160 -0.16 -83.41 -14.02
CA PRO A 160 0.68 -82.32 -14.52
C PRO A 160 1.06 -82.49 -16.00
N GLY A 161 0.82 -81.46 -16.80
CA GLY A 161 1.02 -81.49 -18.26
C GLY A 161 -0.10 -82.13 -19.08
N GLY A 162 -1.16 -82.64 -18.43
CA GLY A 162 -2.35 -83.16 -19.09
C GLY A 162 -3.21 -82.07 -19.73
N ILE A 163 -3.15 -80.84 -19.22
CA ILE A 163 -3.72 -79.64 -19.85
C ILE A 163 -2.59 -78.64 -20.04
N VAL A 164 -2.39 -78.18 -21.28
CA VAL A 164 -1.37 -77.18 -21.61
C VAL A 164 -2.04 -75.86 -21.97
N VAL A 165 -1.51 -74.75 -21.46
CA VAL A 165 -2.01 -73.40 -21.77
C VAL A 165 -1.13 -72.67 -22.78
N GLU A 166 -1.75 -71.87 -23.64
CA GLU A 166 -1.10 -71.02 -24.64
C GLU A 166 -1.79 -69.66 -24.70
N GLU A 167 -1.02 -68.58 -24.63
CA GLU A 167 -1.54 -67.22 -24.84
C GLU A 167 -1.65 -66.96 -26.34
N LEU A 168 -2.81 -66.48 -26.79
CA LEU A 168 -3.02 -66.12 -28.19
C LEU A 168 -2.79 -64.64 -28.44
N GLN A 169 -3.49 -63.78 -27.70
CA GLN A 169 -3.41 -62.32 -27.85
C GLN A 169 -3.91 -61.60 -26.61
N THR A 170 -3.40 -60.38 -26.41
CA THR A 170 -3.93 -59.40 -25.46
C THR A 170 -4.38 -58.15 -26.21
N VAL A 171 -5.61 -57.73 -25.99
CA VAL A 171 -6.17 -56.50 -26.55
C VAL A 171 -6.39 -55.48 -25.43
N GLU A 172 -5.81 -54.29 -25.58
CA GLU A 172 -6.03 -53.15 -24.68
C GLU A 172 -7.24 -52.33 -25.14
N LYS A 173 -8.11 -51.95 -24.20
CA LYS A 173 -9.19 -50.99 -24.44
C LYS A 173 -8.78 -49.61 -23.89
N ASN A 174 -8.09 -48.84 -24.74
CA ASN A 174 -7.76 -47.40 -24.62
C ASN A 174 -7.17 -46.89 -23.29
N ASN A 175 -5.98 -46.28 -23.39
CA ASN A 175 -5.36 -45.56 -22.28
C ASN A 175 -5.74 -44.07 -22.28
N SER A 176 -5.87 -43.54 -21.07
CA SER A 176 -6.08 -42.13 -20.74
C SER A 176 -4.79 -41.56 -20.13
N TYR A 177 -4.72 -40.25 -19.93
CA TYR A 177 -3.55 -39.60 -19.29
C TYR A 177 -3.56 -39.66 -17.75
N SER A 178 -4.71 -39.93 -17.12
CA SER A 178 -4.88 -39.88 -15.65
C SER A 178 -4.70 -41.23 -14.95
N PHE A 179 -4.54 -42.30 -15.73
CA PHE A 179 -4.26 -43.64 -15.23
C PHE A 179 -3.29 -44.37 -16.14
N ILE A 180 -2.46 -45.22 -15.56
CA ILE A 180 -1.64 -46.20 -16.28
C ILE A 180 -2.37 -47.54 -16.19
N GLY A 181 -2.31 -48.33 -17.26
CA GLY A 181 -3.08 -49.56 -17.38
C GLY A 181 -4.44 -49.34 -18.01
N GLY A 182 -5.31 -50.33 -17.94
CA GLY A 182 -6.65 -50.28 -18.48
C GLY A 182 -7.29 -51.66 -18.57
N GLN A 183 -8.55 -51.68 -19.02
CA GLN A 183 -9.24 -52.94 -19.27
C GLN A 183 -8.60 -53.69 -20.43
N LYS A 184 -8.19 -54.92 -20.14
CA LYS A 184 -7.52 -55.82 -21.06
C LYS A 184 -8.27 -57.13 -21.15
N ILE A 185 -8.26 -57.69 -22.35
CA ILE A 185 -8.78 -59.02 -22.63
C ILE A 185 -7.63 -59.84 -23.14
N THR A 186 -7.28 -60.92 -22.44
CA THR A 186 -6.28 -61.89 -22.90
C THR A 186 -6.98 -63.19 -23.25
N GLU A 187 -6.73 -63.69 -24.47
CA GLU A 187 -7.28 -64.95 -24.94
C GLU A 187 -6.30 -66.09 -24.65
N TRP A 188 -6.75 -67.05 -23.85
CA TRP A 188 -5.98 -68.24 -23.48
C TRP A 188 -6.56 -69.48 -24.13
N LYS A 189 -5.71 -70.23 -24.83
CA LYS A 189 -6.01 -71.55 -25.39
C LYS A 189 -5.58 -72.63 -24.40
N PHE A 190 -6.49 -73.54 -24.06
CA PHE A 190 -6.24 -74.71 -23.24
C PHE A 190 -6.33 -75.94 -24.13
N VAL A 191 -5.32 -76.82 -24.06
CA VAL A 191 -5.23 -78.02 -24.88
C VAL A 191 -5.09 -79.24 -23.99
N GLY A 192 -6.07 -80.13 -24.06
CA GLY A 192 -6.02 -81.43 -23.38
C GLY A 192 -5.11 -82.40 -24.13
N GLN A 193 -4.20 -83.06 -23.43
CA GLN A 193 -3.18 -83.97 -23.98
C GLN A 193 -3.57 -85.46 -23.90
N GLY A 194 -4.78 -85.76 -23.43
CA GLY A 194 -5.39 -87.08 -23.36
C GLY A 194 -5.37 -87.81 -24.68
N ASN A 195 -4.82 -89.02 -24.68
CA ASN A 195 -4.89 -89.95 -25.81
C ASN A 195 -4.91 -91.40 -25.30
N PRO A 196 -5.25 -92.40 -26.14
CA PRO A 196 -5.38 -93.80 -25.68
C PRO A 196 -4.08 -94.43 -25.15
N THR A 197 -2.95 -93.76 -25.30
CA THR A 197 -1.63 -94.28 -24.89
C THR A 197 -1.06 -93.60 -23.65
N ASN A 198 -1.79 -92.65 -23.05
CA ASN A 198 -1.39 -91.99 -21.81
C ASN A 198 -2.53 -91.95 -20.79
N ASP A 199 -2.18 -91.55 -19.57
CA ASP A 199 -3.14 -91.47 -18.46
C ASP A 199 -3.75 -90.05 -18.31
N PHE A 200 -3.67 -89.20 -19.34
CA PHE A 200 -4.28 -87.85 -19.28
C PHE A 200 -5.76 -87.94 -19.61
N ARG A 201 -6.56 -87.18 -18.85
CA ARG A 201 -8.02 -87.30 -18.84
C ARG A 201 -8.70 -86.52 -19.96
N PHE A 202 -8.16 -85.36 -20.35
CA PHE A 202 -8.84 -84.45 -21.28
C PHE A 202 -8.15 -84.36 -22.63
N ASN A 203 -8.90 -84.31 -23.74
CA ASN A 203 -8.40 -83.98 -25.08
C ASN A 203 -9.10 -82.76 -25.68
N GLY A 204 -8.68 -82.40 -26.89
CA GLY A 204 -9.26 -81.26 -27.62
C GLY A 204 -8.71 -79.92 -27.15
N GLU A 205 -9.36 -78.85 -27.55
CA GLU A 205 -8.96 -77.48 -27.21
C GLU A 205 -10.15 -76.58 -26.91
N ILE A 206 -9.96 -75.63 -26.00
CA ILE A 206 -10.92 -74.57 -25.70
C ILE A 206 -10.19 -73.23 -25.52
N THR A 207 -10.76 -72.17 -26.08
CA THR A 207 -10.26 -70.79 -25.89
C THR A 207 -11.16 -70.06 -24.89
N ILE A 208 -10.56 -69.41 -23.91
CA ILE A 208 -11.26 -68.68 -22.86
C ILE A 208 -10.66 -67.29 -22.70
N ASN A 209 -11.55 -66.30 -22.56
CA ASN A 209 -11.16 -64.91 -22.36
C ASN A 209 -10.97 -64.63 -20.87
N HIS A 210 -9.82 -64.05 -20.55
CA HIS A 210 -9.50 -63.49 -19.25
C HIS A 210 -9.70 -61.98 -19.30
N PHE A 211 -10.61 -61.47 -18.46
CA PHE A 211 -10.90 -60.05 -18.34
C PHE A 211 -10.16 -59.53 -17.10
N TRP A 212 -9.24 -58.59 -17.31
CA TRP A 212 -8.48 -57.98 -16.22
C TRP A 212 -8.31 -56.48 -16.43
N ASP A 213 -8.15 -55.76 -15.33
CA ASP A 213 -8.06 -54.31 -15.29
C ASP A 213 -6.92 -53.89 -14.36
N ASP A 214 -5.81 -53.44 -14.95
CA ASP A 214 -4.64 -52.91 -14.25
C ASP A 214 -4.66 -51.38 -14.13
N THR A 215 -5.84 -50.76 -14.20
CA THR A 215 -6.00 -49.31 -14.02
C THR A 215 -5.48 -48.87 -12.66
N GLU A 216 -4.39 -48.11 -12.67
CA GLU A 216 -3.83 -47.41 -11.52
C GLU A 216 -4.10 -45.92 -11.64
N ASN A 217 -4.67 -45.29 -10.61
CA ASN A 217 -4.86 -43.85 -10.57
C ASN A 217 -3.49 -43.15 -10.49
N THR A 218 -3.15 -42.37 -11.52
CA THR A 218 -1.88 -41.63 -11.59
C THR A 218 -2.07 -40.12 -11.45
N THR A 219 -3.21 -39.68 -10.91
CA THR A 219 -3.45 -38.25 -10.72
C THR A 219 -2.45 -37.66 -9.72
N ILE A 220 -2.03 -36.43 -10.01
CA ILE A 220 -1.10 -35.68 -9.17
C ILE A 220 -1.93 -34.95 -8.12
N GLU A 221 -1.53 -34.99 -6.85
CA GLU A 221 -2.23 -34.21 -5.81
C GLU A 221 -2.18 -32.71 -6.14
N ILE A 222 -3.33 -32.03 -6.11
CA ILE A 222 -3.42 -30.59 -6.44
C ILE A 222 -2.52 -29.70 -5.55
N LYS A 223 -2.10 -30.20 -4.38
CA LYS A 223 -1.14 -29.49 -3.50
C LYS A 223 0.21 -29.24 -4.17
N GLU A 224 0.61 -30.03 -5.16
CA GLU A 224 1.89 -29.87 -5.87
C GLU A 224 1.96 -28.56 -6.65
N ILE A 225 0.81 -27.99 -7.05
CA ILE A 225 0.72 -26.69 -7.74
C ILE A 225 0.28 -25.54 -6.81
N LYS A 226 0.33 -25.73 -5.49
CA LYS A 226 -0.10 -24.76 -4.48
C LYS A 226 0.44 -23.35 -4.72
N GLU A 227 1.74 -23.21 -5.01
CA GLU A 227 2.35 -21.88 -5.18
C GLU A 227 1.88 -21.18 -6.45
N ILE A 228 1.55 -21.93 -7.51
CA ILE A 228 0.98 -21.37 -8.74
C ILE A 228 -0.44 -20.85 -8.45
N LEU A 229 -1.26 -21.63 -7.75
CA LEU A 229 -2.62 -21.22 -7.37
C LEU A 229 -2.61 -20.01 -6.41
N LYS A 230 -1.67 -19.98 -5.46
CA LYS A 230 -1.49 -18.84 -4.54
C LYS A 230 -1.06 -17.58 -5.28
N THR A 231 -0.14 -17.70 -6.22
CA THR A 231 0.29 -16.58 -7.08
C THR A 231 -0.89 -16.05 -7.89
N THR A 232 -1.71 -16.95 -8.43
CA THR A 232 -2.91 -16.61 -9.20
C THR A 232 -3.91 -15.81 -8.36
N LEU A 233 -4.19 -16.23 -7.12
CA LEU A 233 -5.05 -15.47 -6.20
C LEU A 233 -4.50 -14.06 -5.94
N ASN A 234 -3.19 -13.94 -5.76
CA ASN A 234 -2.51 -12.68 -5.44
C ASN A 234 -2.35 -11.73 -6.63
N GLU A 235 -2.82 -12.07 -7.83
CA GLU A 235 -2.88 -11.10 -8.94
C GLU A 235 -3.96 -10.02 -8.71
N ASN A 236 -4.98 -10.32 -7.90
CA ASN A 236 -6.11 -9.41 -7.68
C ASN A 236 -6.14 -8.88 -6.24
N LEU A 237 -5.18 -8.01 -5.89
CA LEU A 237 -5.03 -7.50 -4.51
C LEU A 237 -5.97 -6.33 -4.17
N ARG A 238 -6.78 -5.84 -5.12
CA ARG A 238 -7.61 -4.63 -4.94
C ARG A 238 -9.10 -4.92 -4.77
N GLN A 239 -9.54 -6.13 -5.11
CA GLN A 239 -10.94 -6.53 -5.07
C GLN A 239 -11.03 -8.04 -4.86
N PRO A 240 -12.14 -8.55 -4.30
CA PRO A 240 -12.37 -9.99 -4.21
C PRO A 240 -12.47 -10.59 -5.61
N TRP A 241 -12.11 -11.86 -5.73
CA TRP A 241 -12.49 -12.67 -6.88
C TRP A 241 -13.99 -12.99 -6.85
N THR A 242 -14.64 -13.02 -8.01
CA THR A 242 -15.83 -13.85 -8.20
C THR A 242 -15.43 -15.28 -8.59
N LYS A 243 -16.34 -16.25 -8.38
CA LYS A 243 -16.09 -17.64 -8.76
C LYS A 243 -15.78 -17.77 -10.24
N GLU A 244 -16.55 -17.08 -11.09
CA GLU A 244 -16.40 -17.10 -12.53
C GLU A 244 -15.05 -16.51 -12.98
N GLU A 245 -14.64 -15.37 -12.41
CA GLU A 245 -13.35 -14.75 -12.72
C GLU A 245 -12.18 -15.64 -12.31
N LEU A 246 -12.21 -16.18 -11.09
CA LEU A 246 -11.14 -17.05 -10.62
C LEU A 246 -11.09 -18.36 -11.43
N GLN A 247 -12.24 -18.94 -11.78
CA GLN A 247 -12.31 -20.13 -12.62
C GLN A 247 -11.72 -19.88 -14.01
N GLN A 248 -12.08 -18.75 -14.64
CA GLN A 248 -11.52 -18.37 -15.94
C GLN A 248 -10.02 -18.17 -15.85
N LYS A 249 -9.55 -17.52 -14.77
CA LYS A 249 -8.13 -17.31 -14.54
C LYS A 249 -7.38 -18.63 -14.38
N VAL A 250 -7.89 -19.57 -13.57
CA VAL A 250 -7.30 -20.92 -13.42
C VAL A 250 -7.25 -21.66 -14.75
N ASN A 251 -8.34 -21.65 -15.53
CA ASN A 251 -8.36 -22.28 -16.85
C ASN A 251 -7.33 -21.65 -17.80
N SER A 252 -7.12 -20.33 -17.71
CA SER A 252 -6.15 -19.61 -18.56
C SER A 252 -4.68 -19.94 -18.26
N LEU A 253 -4.39 -20.57 -17.11
CA LEU A 253 -3.03 -21.02 -16.78
C LEU A 253 -2.56 -22.18 -17.66
N GLY A 254 -3.49 -22.92 -18.28
CA GLY A 254 -3.18 -24.07 -19.15
C GLY A 254 -2.49 -25.23 -18.42
N ILE A 255 -2.63 -25.31 -17.10
CA ILE A 255 -2.03 -26.34 -16.24
C ILE A 255 -2.78 -27.68 -16.37
N ASP A 256 -4.08 -27.62 -16.64
CA ASP A 256 -4.94 -28.75 -16.95
C ASP A 256 -5.95 -28.34 -18.04
N SER A 257 -6.66 -29.29 -18.62
CA SER A 257 -7.77 -29.03 -19.53
C SER A 257 -8.89 -28.26 -18.82
N PRO A 258 -9.64 -27.37 -19.50
CA PRO A 258 -10.76 -26.67 -18.89
C PRO A 258 -11.74 -27.64 -18.18
N GLY A 259 -12.02 -27.38 -16.91
CA GLY A 259 -12.82 -28.27 -16.05
C GLY A 259 -12.00 -29.26 -15.21
N GLY A 260 -10.70 -29.41 -15.47
CA GLY A 260 -9.81 -30.28 -14.69
C GLY A 260 -9.51 -29.76 -13.28
N ILE A 261 -9.53 -28.43 -13.10
CA ILE A 261 -9.48 -27.79 -11.77
C ILE A 261 -10.70 -26.90 -11.62
N ILE A 262 -11.49 -27.12 -10.57
CA ILE A 262 -12.67 -26.32 -10.23
C ILE A 262 -12.38 -25.49 -8.98
N VAL A 263 -12.89 -24.27 -8.93
CA VAL A 263 -12.82 -23.41 -7.75
C VAL A 263 -14.18 -23.25 -7.05
N GLU A 264 -14.16 -23.31 -5.72
CA GLU A 264 -15.33 -23.07 -4.87
C GLU A 264 -15.00 -22.02 -3.80
N GLU A 265 -15.88 -21.04 -3.64
CA GLU A 265 -15.78 -20.06 -2.55
C GLU A 265 -16.30 -20.70 -1.27
N ILE A 266 -15.47 -20.77 -0.22
CA ILE A 266 -15.86 -21.32 1.08
C ILE A 266 -16.48 -20.23 1.95
N ASN A 267 -15.81 -19.09 2.05
CA ASN A 267 -16.19 -17.99 2.93
C ASN A 267 -15.61 -16.68 2.39
N LYS A 268 -16.40 -15.62 2.49
CA LYS A 268 -16.00 -14.24 2.29
C LYS A 268 -16.17 -13.46 3.59
N ILE A 269 -15.05 -13.03 4.17
CA ILE A 269 -15.06 -12.12 5.31
C ILE A 269 -14.74 -10.73 4.79
N GLN A 270 -15.74 -9.87 4.79
CA GLN A 270 -15.60 -8.45 4.50
C GLN A 270 -15.93 -7.69 5.78
N SER A 271 -14.97 -6.95 6.35
CA SER A 271 -15.36 -5.86 7.25
C SER A 271 -16.19 -4.89 6.43
N MET A 272 -17.35 -4.50 6.97
CA MET A 272 -18.20 -3.50 6.35
C MET A 272 -17.97 -2.17 7.07
N ALA A 273 -17.06 -1.35 6.55
CA ALA A 273 -17.05 0.09 6.78
C ALA A 273 -17.08 0.84 5.45
N ALA A 274 -17.78 1.98 5.42
CA ALA A 274 -17.98 2.78 4.22
C ALA A 274 -16.64 3.27 3.64
N ASN A 275 -16.53 3.19 2.31
CA ASN A 275 -15.38 3.54 1.44
C ASN A 275 -14.13 2.67 1.56
N GLY A 276 -14.25 1.43 1.08
CA GLY A 276 -13.15 0.51 0.85
C GLY A 276 -12.65 -0.11 2.15
N ASP A 277 -12.46 -1.43 2.12
CA ASP A 277 -12.08 -2.20 3.31
C ASP A 277 -11.03 -3.27 2.96
N PHE A 278 -10.34 -3.75 4.00
CA PHE A 278 -9.54 -4.95 3.93
C PHE A 278 -10.49 -6.15 3.93
N GLY A 279 -10.31 -7.07 3.00
CA GLY A 279 -11.14 -8.27 2.90
C GLY A 279 -10.30 -9.52 2.74
N SER A 280 -10.90 -10.64 3.13
CA SER A 280 -10.34 -11.96 2.88
C SER A 280 -11.39 -12.94 2.39
N SER A 281 -11.00 -13.85 1.52
CA SER A 281 -11.83 -14.92 0.98
C SER A 281 -11.04 -16.21 1.01
N LYS A 282 -11.74 -17.30 1.31
CA LYS A 282 -11.16 -18.63 1.32
C LYS A 282 -11.70 -19.40 0.11
N TRP A 283 -10.80 -19.93 -0.70
CA TRP A 283 -11.11 -20.65 -1.93
C TRP A 283 -10.64 -22.09 -1.82
N LYS A 284 -11.51 -23.02 -2.24
CA LYS A 284 -11.18 -24.43 -2.43
C LYS A 284 -10.91 -24.68 -3.90
N PHE A 285 -9.74 -25.19 -4.22
CA PHE A 285 -9.38 -25.68 -5.56
C PHE A 285 -9.51 -27.19 -5.54
N ILE A 286 -10.23 -27.76 -6.50
CA ILE A 286 -10.55 -29.19 -6.57
C ILE A 286 -10.05 -29.73 -7.90
N GLY A 287 -9.09 -30.64 -7.84
CA GLY A 287 -8.66 -31.42 -8.98
C GLY A 287 -9.71 -32.49 -9.31
N GLN A 288 -10.17 -32.54 -10.56
CA GLN A 288 -11.21 -33.46 -11.03
C GLN A 288 -10.63 -34.74 -11.63
N GLY A 289 -9.31 -34.95 -11.58
CA GLY A 289 -8.64 -36.15 -12.04
C GLY A 289 -9.08 -37.38 -11.26
N ASP A 290 -9.57 -38.37 -12.00
CA ASP A 290 -9.82 -39.73 -11.52
C ASP A 290 -9.61 -40.75 -12.65
N VAL A 291 -9.77 -42.04 -12.32
CA VAL A 291 -9.61 -43.18 -13.24
C VAL A 291 -10.59 -43.20 -14.42
N THR A 292 -11.55 -42.27 -14.50
CA THR A 292 -12.59 -42.24 -15.54
C THR A 292 -12.43 -41.08 -16.54
N ASN A 293 -11.50 -40.14 -16.31
CA ASN A 293 -11.31 -38.96 -17.15
C ASN A 293 -9.82 -38.69 -17.45
N ASN A 294 -9.47 -37.62 -18.16
CA ASN A 294 -8.07 -37.32 -18.55
C ASN A 294 -7.44 -36.15 -17.76
N TYR A 295 -8.03 -35.71 -16.64
CA TYR A 295 -7.50 -34.58 -15.88
C TYR A 295 -6.27 -34.98 -15.06
N LEU A 296 -5.33 -34.06 -14.92
CA LEU A 296 -4.02 -34.33 -14.31
C LEU A 296 -4.10 -34.34 -12.79
N PHE A 297 -4.90 -33.46 -12.20
CA PHE A 297 -4.86 -33.20 -10.76
C PHE A 297 -6.06 -33.80 -10.03
N GLY A 298 -5.80 -34.47 -8.91
CA GLY A 298 -6.84 -34.96 -7.98
C GLY A 298 -6.88 -34.17 -6.66
N GLU A 299 -7.78 -34.58 -5.77
CA GLU A 299 -7.97 -34.01 -4.43
C GLU A 299 -8.38 -32.54 -4.39
N SER A 300 -8.21 -31.87 -3.24
CA SER A 300 -8.52 -30.46 -3.09
C SER A 300 -7.57 -29.74 -2.15
N ILE A 301 -7.34 -28.44 -2.37
CA ILE A 301 -6.57 -27.57 -1.49
C ILE A 301 -7.35 -26.28 -1.21
N GLU A 302 -7.25 -25.78 0.03
CA GLU A 302 -7.85 -24.51 0.43
C GLU A 302 -6.77 -23.43 0.54
N LEU A 303 -7.03 -22.27 -0.04
CA LEU A 303 -6.13 -21.12 -0.01
C LEU A 303 -6.89 -19.85 0.38
N GLU A 304 -6.19 -18.95 1.06
CA GLU A 304 -6.71 -17.65 1.46
C GLU A 304 -6.21 -16.56 0.50
N HIS A 305 -7.13 -15.67 0.12
CA HIS A 305 -6.89 -14.50 -0.69
C HIS A 305 -7.20 -13.26 0.14
N PHE A 306 -6.25 -12.32 0.18
CA PHE A 306 -6.37 -11.05 0.87
C PHE A 306 -6.40 -9.92 -0.16
N TRP A 307 -7.30 -8.94 0.02
CA TRP A 307 -7.35 -7.75 -0.81
C TRP A 307 -7.58 -6.48 0.01
N ASP A 308 -7.16 -5.36 -0.56
CA ASP A 308 -7.35 -4.01 -0.02
C ASP A 308 -8.07 -3.13 -1.06
N SER A 309 -9.36 -2.94 -0.81
CA SER A 309 -10.26 -2.18 -1.67
C SER A 309 -10.34 -0.69 -1.32
N ARG A 310 -9.49 -0.20 -0.40
CA ARG A 310 -9.43 1.23 -0.09
C ARG A 310 -9.08 2.02 -1.34
N ILE A 311 -9.83 3.10 -1.56
CA ILE A 311 -9.61 4.08 -2.62
C ILE A 311 -9.24 5.38 -1.94
N ASP A 312 -8.13 5.99 -2.35
CA ASP A 312 -7.74 7.31 -1.85
C ASP A 312 -8.74 8.36 -2.37
N SER A 313 -9.62 8.83 -1.49
CA SER A 313 -10.65 9.83 -1.81
C SER A 313 -10.17 11.26 -1.62
N THR A 314 -8.90 11.47 -1.28
CA THR A 314 -8.36 12.80 -0.98
C THR A 314 -8.34 13.67 -2.24
N LYS A 315 -8.62 14.96 -2.07
CA LYS A 315 -8.64 15.96 -3.15
C LYS A 315 -7.39 16.81 -3.09
N ASN A 316 -6.85 17.20 -4.24
CA ASN A 316 -5.69 18.10 -4.23
C ASN A 316 -6.05 19.46 -3.59
N ILE A 317 -5.24 19.93 -2.64
CA ILE A 317 -5.43 21.18 -1.89
C ILE A 317 -5.50 22.42 -2.80
N PHE A 318 -4.97 22.34 -4.02
CA PHE A 318 -5.12 23.39 -5.02
C PHE A 318 -6.58 23.73 -5.32
N SER A 319 -7.50 22.76 -5.18
CA SER A 319 -8.95 23.00 -5.31
C SER A 319 -9.50 23.98 -4.27
N LYS A 320 -8.76 24.25 -3.19
CA LYS A 320 -9.10 25.20 -2.12
C LYS A 320 -8.29 26.50 -2.16
N LYS A 321 -7.57 26.76 -3.26
CA LYS A 321 -6.79 27.98 -3.44
C LYS A 321 -7.56 29.27 -3.09
N GLU A 322 -8.78 29.41 -3.61
CA GLU A 322 -9.57 30.63 -3.39
C GLU A 322 -10.02 30.78 -1.94
N ASP A 323 -10.43 29.68 -1.29
CA ASP A 323 -10.87 29.68 0.10
C ASP A 323 -9.69 30.02 1.05
N LEU A 324 -8.53 29.40 0.81
CA LEU A 324 -7.30 29.69 1.56
C LEU A 324 -6.82 31.13 1.35
N GLN A 325 -6.93 31.67 0.13
CA GLN A 325 -6.59 33.08 -0.13
C GLN A 325 -7.54 34.04 0.59
N LYS A 326 -8.85 33.75 0.62
CA LYS A 326 -9.83 34.56 1.38
C LYS A 326 -9.52 34.58 2.88
N ILE A 327 -9.00 33.47 3.43
CA ILE A 327 -8.55 33.43 4.82
C ILE A 327 -7.36 34.37 5.00
N LEU A 328 -6.34 34.28 4.14
CA LEU A 328 -5.17 35.16 4.23
C LEU A 328 -5.56 36.65 4.15
N ASP A 329 -6.47 37.01 3.25
CA ASP A 329 -6.86 38.40 2.95
C ASP A 329 -7.91 39.00 3.92
N GLN A 330 -8.19 38.34 5.05
CA GLN A 330 -9.13 38.84 6.05
C GLN A 330 -8.75 40.26 6.54
N ASP A 331 -9.75 41.16 6.63
CA ASP A 331 -9.56 42.57 6.99
C ASP A 331 -8.72 42.79 8.26
N LYS A 332 -8.92 41.95 9.29
CA LYS A 332 -8.17 42.01 10.56
C LYS A 332 -6.66 41.76 10.42
N TYR A 333 -6.19 41.20 9.29
CA TYR A 333 -4.78 40.92 9.01
C TYR A 333 -4.17 41.84 7.94
N LYS A 334 -4.93 42.80 7.38
CA LYS A 334 -4.38 43.82 6.48
C LYS A 334 -3.23 44.64 7.08
N HIS A 335 -3.15 44.73 8.40
CA HIS A 335 -2.15 45.51 9.12
C HIS A 335 -1.20 44.70 10.01
N LYS A 336 -1.25 43.37 9.96
CA LYS A 336 -0.38 42.48 10.75
C LYS A 336 -0.22 41.11 10.10
N SER A 337 0.93 40.48 10.28
CA SER A 337 1.12 39.10 9.80
C SER A 337 0.25 38.12 10.58
N TRP A 338 -0.10 37.02 9.91
CA TRP A 338 -0.51 35.79 10.55
C TRP A 338 0.64 35.20 11.39
N THR A 339 0.29 34.50 12.46
CA THR A 339 1.14 33.49 13.10
C THR A 339 0.69 32.10 12.64
N VAL A 340 1.56 31.10 12.73
CA VAL A 340 1.23 29.70 12.37
C VAL A 340 -0.04 29.25 13.10
N GLU A 341 -0.06 29.36 14.43
CA GLU A 341 -1.19 28.93 15.27
C GLU A 341 -2.52 29.60 14.91
N LEU A 342 -2.51 30.91 14.62
CA LEU A 342 -3.74 31.63 14.27
C LEU A 342 -4.24 31.23 12.89
N LEU A 343 -3.34 31.00 11.95
CA LEU A 343 -3.69 30.62 10.59
C LEU A 343 -4.14 29.16 10.53
N GLU A 344 -3.52 28.25 11.31
CA GLU A 344 -3.96 26.86 11.50
C GLU A 344 -5.39 26.81 12.02
N LYS A 345 -5.69 27.59 13.05
CA LYS A 345 -7.05 27.68 13.57
C LYS A 345 -8.05 28.24 12.55
N ALA A 346 -7.63 29.15 11.68
CA ALA A 346 -8.52 29.73 10.68
C ALA A 346 -8.85 28.76 9.53
N ILE A 347 -7.97 27.81 9.22
CA ILE A 347 -8.18 26.80 8.17
C ILE A 347 -8.91 25.54 8.65
N GLU A 348 -9.17 25.40 9.96
CA GLU A 348 -10.05 24.34 10.51
C GLU A 348 -11.50 24.41 9.99
N GLU A 349 -11.89 25.52 9.37
CA GLU A 349 -13.18 25.64 8.67
C GLU A 349 -13.18 24.96 7.29
N ILE A 350 -12.00 24.68 6.72
CA ILE A 350 -11.82 24.04 5.41
C ILE A 350 -11.68 22.51 5.54
N ASP A 351 -10.94 22.07 6.55
CA ASP A 351 -10.74 20.66 6.90
C ASP A 351 -10.66 20.53 8.43
N VAL A 352 -10.80 19.32 8.96
CA VAL A 352 -10.66 19.08 10.41
C VAL A 352 -9.25 19.47 10.89
N ALA A 353 -9.09 19.69 12.20
CA ALA A 353 -7.80 19.99 12.82
C ALA A 353 -6.72 18.98 12.37
N GLU A 354 -5.51 19.49 12.10
CA GLU A 354 -4.37 18.75 11.52
C GLU A 354 -4.55 18.26 10.08
N GLY A 355 -5.73 18.41 9.47
CA GLY A 355 -5.99 18.03 8.08
C GLY A 355 -5.19 18.85 7.06
N ILE A 356 -4.89 20.11 7.40
CA ILE A 356 -3.98 20.98 6.64
C ILE A 356 -2.94 21.57 7.59
N SER A 357 -1.66 21.41 7.27
CA SER A 357 -0.54 22.03 7.99
C SER A 357 -0.01 23.26 7.26
N ILE A 358 0.65 24.16 7.99
CA ILE A 358 1.14 25.42 7.44
C ILE A 358 2.61 25.62 7.74
N GLN A 359 3.33 26.15 6.76
CA GLN A 359 4.73 26.51 6.87
C GLN A 359 4.93 27.95 6.38
N LEU A 360 5.55 28.79 7.22
CA LEU A 360 6.03 30.09 6.79
C LEU A 360 7.22 29.88 5.85
N VAL A 361 7.09 30.29 4.59
CA VAL A 361 8.13 30.13 3.58
C VAL A 361 9.07 31.33 3.59
N GLU A 362 8.49 32.53 3.60
CA GLU A 362 9.26 33.76 3.44
C GLU A 362 8.52 34.94 4.08
N ASN A 363 9.29 35.86 4.65
CA ASN A 363 8.79 37.15 5.13
C ASN A 363 9.69 38.24 4.56
N ILE A 364 9.20 38.95 3.54
CA ILE A 364 9.96 39.96 2.82
C ILE A 364 9.52 41.35 3.25
N ASP A 365 10.49 42.14 3.70
CA ASP A 365 10.35 43.57 3.83
C ASP A 365 10.46 44.21 2.46
N THR A 366 9.34 44.71 1.91
CA THR A 366 9.36 45.28 0.57
C THR A 366 9.97 46.70 0.51
N ARG A 367 10.23 47.36 1.67
CA ARG A 367 10.87 48.69 1.81
C ARG A 367 11.58 48.87 3.17
N SER A 368 12.62 49.71 3.21
CA SER A 368 13.56 49.92 4.34
C SER A 368 13.19 51.04 5.35
N TRP A 369 11.91 51.28 5.63
CA TRP A 369 11.47 52.27 6.64
C TRP A 369 10.79 51.59 7.83
N THR A 370 10.68 52.28 8.98
CA THR A 370 9.90 51.80 10.14
C THR A 370 8.43 51.70 9.77
N GLY A 371 7.94 50.48 9.58
CA GLY A 371 6.59 50.20 9.07
C GLY A 371 6.48 50.35 7.54
N GLY A 372 5.63 49.55 6.91
CA GLY A 372 5.40 49.59 5.46
C GLY A 372 4.80 48.31 4.88
N PRO A 373 4.63 48.23 3.55
CA PRO A 373 4.11 47.03 2.90
C PRO A 373 5.05 45.83 3.12
N LYS A 374 4.45 44.69 3.44
CA LYS A 374 5.08 43.42 3.73
C LYS A 374 4.43 42.35 2.87
N LEU A 375 5.24 41.36 2.48
CA LEU A 375 4.79 40.18 1.78
C LEU A 375 5.20 38.96 2.60
N THR A 376 4.24 38.17 3.06
CA THR A 376 4.51 36.86 3.65
C THR A 376 4.02 35.75 2.72
N LYS A 377 4.83 34.70 2.55
CA LYS A 377 4.47 33.52 1.79
C LYS A 377 4.18 32.35 2.72
N TRP A 378 3.02 31.74 2.56
CA TRP A 378 2.56 30.61 3.36
C TRP A 378 2.37 29.40 2.48
N LYS A 379 2.99 28.28 2.86
CA LYS A 379 2.80 26.98 2.24
C LYS A 379 1.78 26.19 3.06
N PHE A 380 0.70 25.79 2.41
CA PHE A 380 -0.34 24.92 2.94
C PHE A 380 -0.12 23.51 2.43
N ILE A 381 -0.17 22.53 3.32
CA ILE A 381 0.10 21.12 3.04
C ILE A 381 -1.12 20.33 3.47
N GLY A 382 -1.83 19.72 2.52
CA GLY A 382 -2.92 18.80 2.83
C GLY A 382 -2.35 17.45 3.28
N ASN A 383 -2.78 16.98 4.46
CA ASN A 383 -2.29 15.76 5.09
C ASN A 383 -3.15 14.52 4.80
N GLY A 384 -4.15 14.66 3.92
CA GLY A 384 -5.00 13.61 3.38
C GLY A 384 -4.21 12.41 2.89
N LYS A 385 -4.56 11.24 3.43
CA LYS A 385 -4.09 9.93 2.99
C LYS A 385 -5.23 8.93 3.05
N ILE A 386 -5.06 7.82 2.34
CA ILE A 386 -6.02 6.72 2.29
C ILE A 386 -6.34 6.09 3.67
N ASP A 387 -5.47 6.31 4.67
CA ASP A 387 -5.56 5.74 6.01
C ASP A 387 -6.02 6.76 7.08
N ASN A 388 -6.37 7.99 6.69
CA ASN A 388 -6.92 8.99 7.58
C ASN A 388 -8.19 9.63 7.02
N ASN A 389 -8.85 10.44 7.83
CA ASN A 389 -10.11 11.11 7.49
C ASN A 389 -9.93 12.54 6.98
N TYR A 390 -8.70 12.96 6.63
CA TYR A 390 -8.45 14.31 6.12
C TYR A 390 -8.81 14.40 4.64
N LEU A 391 -9.36 15.55 4.23
CA LEU A 391 -10.00 15.68 2.92
C LEU A 391 -9.02 16.04 1.80
N TYR A 392 -7.92 16.75 2.11
CA TYR A 392 -7.05 17.33 1.09
C TYR A 392 -5.60 16.81 1.15
N ASN A 393 -4.97 16.62 -0.01
CA ASN A 393 -3.56 16.23 -0.15
C ASN A 393 -2.76 17.26 -0.98
N GLY A 394 -1.44 17.08 -1.04
CA GLY A 394 -0.55 17.94 -1.83
C GLY A 394 -0.23 19.28 -1.15
N GLU A 395 0.33 20.22 -1.90
CA GLU A 395 0.79 21.49 -1.36
C GLU A 395 0.48 22.68 -2.26
N ILE A 396 0.25 23.85 -1.66
CA ILE A 396 0.11 25.13 -2.37
C ILE A 396 0.78 26.24 -1.56
N THR A 397 1.48 27.14 -2.25
CA THR A 397 2.05 28.35 -1.62
C THR A 397 1.25 29.56 -2.06
N LEU A 398 0.80 30.37 -1.09
CA LEU A 398 0.04 31.59 -1.31
C LEU A 398 0.72 32.80 -0.66
N GLU A 399 0.34 33.96 -1.15
CA GLU A 399 0.91 35.25 -0.78
C GLU A 399 -0.08 36.04 0.07
N HIS A 400 0.41 36.59 1.18
CA HIS A 400 -0.31 37.50 2.04
C HIS A 400 0.37 38.87 2.01
N ILE A 401 -0.34 39.85 1.45
CA ILE A 401 0.11 41.24 1.35
C ILE A 401 -0.53 42.03 2.49
N TRP A 402 0.31 42.58 3.37
CA TRP A 402 -0.14 43.35 4.53
C TRP A 402 0.74 44.58 4.75
N ASN A 403 0.28 45.55 5.52
CA ASN A 403 1.00 46.79 5.75
C ASN A 403 0.90 47.24 7.21
N ASN A 404 2.03 47.21 7.92
CA ASN A 404 2.11 47.68 9.31
C ASN A 404 2.49 49.16 9.43
N LYS A 405 2.28 49.95 8.39
CA LYS A 405 2.40 51.41 8.43
C LYS A 405 1.51 51.95 9.54
N LYS A 406 2.14 52.60 10.51
CA LYS A 406 1.47 53.27 11.63
C LYS A 406 1.45 54.75 11.32
N ASP A 407 0.28 55.38 11.45
CA ASP A 407 0.19 56.84 11.45
C ASP A 407 1.01 57.37 12.64
N SER A 408 2.12 58.03 12.34
CA SER A 408 3.05 58.59 13.33
C SER A 408 2.77 60.08 13.62
N THR A 409 1.65 60.62 13.10
CA THR A 409 1.29 62.01 13.33
C THR A 409 0.99 62.25 14.80
N GLN A 410 1.38 63.43 15.27
CA GLN A 410 1.10 63.93 16.62
C GLN A 410 -0.05 64.92 16.54
N SER A 411 -0.92 64.96 17.54
CA SER A 411 -1.95 66.00 17.59
C SER A 411 -1.29 67.38 17.68
N ILE A 412 -1.72 68.35 16.86
CA ILE A 412 -1.25 69.74 16.92
C ILE A 412 -1.48 70.37 18.29
N LYS A 413 -2.42 69.84 19.08
CA LYS A 413 -2.65 70.24 20.47
C LYS A 413 -1.39 70.10 21.35
N THR A 414 -0.49 69.18 21.02
CA THR A 414 0.78 69.00 21.75
C THR A 414 1.67 70.25 21.73
N ILE A 415 1.52 71.12 20.73
CA ILE A 415 2.24 72.39 20.58
C ILE A 415 1.36 73.63 20.78
N GLU A 416 0.16 73.47 21.34
CA GLU A 416 -0.78 74.57 21.60
C GLU A 416 -0.13 75.72 22.40
N VAL A 417 0.67 75.39 23.42
CA VAL A 417 1.41 76.37 24.23
C VAL A 417 2.39 77.18 23.39
N GLU A 418 3.08 76.52 22.45
CA GLU A 418 4.09 77.13 21.61
C GLU A 418 3.49 78.01 20.51
N LEU A 419 2.32 77.61 20.00
CA LEU A 419 1.51 78.39 19.06
C LEU A 419 0.90 79.60 19.78
N ASN A 420 0.39 79.41 21.01
CA ASN A 420 -0.14 80.51 21.82
C ASN A 420 0.94 81.54 22.14
N ALA A 421 2.17 81.10 22.37
CA ALA A 421 3.31 82.00 22.56
C ALA A 421 3.62 82.84 21.30
N ILE A 422 3.48 82.28 20.08
CA ILE A 422 3.65 83.06 18.84
C ILE A 422 2.56 84.12 18.72
N VAL A 423 1.31 83.77 19.01
CA VAL A 423 0.17 84.68 18.88
C VAL A 423 0.22 85.78 19.95
N ASN A 424 0.53 85.44 21.20
CA ASN A 424 0.38 86.32 22.36
C ASN A 424 1.70 86.77 22.99
N GLU A 425 2.81 86.77 22.24
CA GLU A 425 4.08 87.36 22.70
C GLU A 425 3.93 88.87 23.00
N ASP A 426 4.81 89.40 23.85
CA ASP A 426 4.76 90.80 24.28
C ASP A 426 4.80 91.79 23.10
N ALA A 427 5.54 91.47 22.04
CA ALA A 427 5.61 92.27 20.82
C ALA A 427 4.27 92.39 20.06
N ASN A 428 3.31 91.50 20.35
CA ASN A 428 2.02 91.40 19.69
C ASN A 428 0.88 92.02 20.51
N LYS A 429 1.04 92.21 21.83
CA LYS A 429 0.00 92.73 22.74
C LYS A 429 -0.59 94.11 22.37
N GLY A 430 0.13 94.91 21.59
CA GLY A 430 -0.28 96.28 21.22
C GLY A 430 -0.76 96.45 19.78
N LYS A 431 -0.84 95.37 19.00
CA LYS A 431 -1.11 95.46 17.55
C LYS A 431 -1.98 94.30 17.06
N LYS A 432 -2.78 94.60 16.04
CA LYS A 432 -3.44 93.58 15.22
C LYS A 432 -2.39 92.72 14.49
N LEU A 433 -2.63 91.42 14.42
CA LEU A 433 -1.78 90.48 13.68
C LEU A 433 -2.34 90.19 12.29
N TRP A 434 -1.43 90.10 11.33
CA TRP A 434 -1.76 89.73 9.95
C TRP A 434 -1.48 88.25 9.72
N LEU A 435 -2.37 87.60 8.97
CA LEU A 435 -2.32 86.16 8.70
C LEU A 435 -0.96 85.72 8.12
N ASN A 436 -0.43 86.48 7.16
CA ASN A 436 0.85 86.15 6.53
C ASN A 436 2.02 86.23 7.52
N ASP A 437 2.05 87.27 8.36
CA ASP A 437 3.10 87.42 9.38
C ASP A 437 3.05 86.27 10.39
N LEU A 438 1.84 85.84 10.76
CA LEU A 438 1.63 84.74 11.69
C LEU A 438 2.03 83.39 11.06
N GLN A 439 1.69 83.17 9.79
CA GLN A 439 2.13 81.99 9.04
C GLN A 439 3.66 81.97 8.88
N GLU A 440 4.30 83.11 8.62
CA GLU A 440 5.77 83.22 8.57
C GLU A 440 6.41 82.93 9.92
N ALA A 441 5.81 83.40 11.03
CA ALA A 441 6.31 83.12 12.37
C ALA A 441 6.25 81.62 12.71
N VAL A 442 5.15 80.94 12.33
CA VAL A 442 5.03 79.48 12.41
C VAL A 442 6.11 78.81 11.57
N ASN A 443 6.25 79.21 10.30
CA ASN A 443 7.26 78.63 9.40
C ASN A 443 8.69 78.85 9.92
N ARG A 444 8.97 79.97 10.58
CA ARG A 444 10.28 80.25 11.18
C ARG A 444 10.58 79.37 12.38
N LYS A 445 9.59 79.14 13.24
CA LYS A 445 9.72 78.25 14.42
C LYS A 445 9.86 76.79 14.01
N TRP A 446 9.22 76.41 12.90
CA TRP A 446 9.24 75.07 12.34
C TRP A 446 9.69 75.08 10.87
N PRO A 447 11.00 75.33 10.59
CA PRO A 447 11.52 75.62 9.25
C PRO A 447 11.59 74.45 8.29
N ASN A 448 11.36 73.22 8.76
CA ASN A 448 11.32 72.06 7.86
C ASN A 448 9.94 71.96 7.19
N GLU A 449 9.92 71.69 5.89
CA GLU A 449 8.70 71.34 5.12
C GLU A 449 7.95 70.12 5.69
N LYS A 450 8.52 69.44 6.69
CA LYS A 450 7.99 68.29 7.42
C LYS A 450 6.99 68.63 8.54
N TRP A 451 6.67 69.89 8.82
CA TRP A 451 5.77 70.21 9.94
C TRP A 451 4.31 70.41 9.51
N GLY A 452 4.06 70.91 8.29
CA GLY A 452 2.74 70.95 7.66
C GLY A 452 1.67 71.70 8.47
N ILE A 453 1.98 72.85 9.04
CA ILE A 453 1.03 73.66 9.82
C ILE A 453 0.55 74.85 8.98
N VAL A 454 -0.76 75.04 8.89
CA VAL A 454 -1.38 76.20 8.25
C VAL A 454 -2.20 77.01 9.25
N VAL A 455 -2.23 78.33 9.06
CA VAL A 455 -2.97 79.27 9.89
C VAL A 455 -4.15 79.83 9.11
N GLU A 456 -5.29 79.97 9.77
CA GLU A 456 -6.50 80.61 9.28
C GLU A 456 -6.95 81.68 10.28
N ASP A 457 -7.34 82.87 9.81
CA ASP A 457 -7.95 83.90 10.65
C ASP A 457 -9.47 83.71 10.66
N LEU A 458 -10.01 83.31 11.82
CA LEU A 458 -11.44 83.09 12.03
C LEU A 458 -12.16 84.34 12.56
N THR A 459 -11.47 85.48 12.65
CA THR A 459 -12.07 86.72 13.15
C THR A 459 -13.26 87.12 12.26
N PRO A 460 -14.48 87.26 12.81
CA PRO A 460 -15.65 87.63 12.04
C PRO A 460 -15.40 88.94 11.28
N LEU A 461 -15.71 88.97 9.98
CA LEU A 461 -15.69 90.20 9.20
C LEU A 461 -16.74 91.17 9.76
N VAL A 462 -16.32 92.07 10.65
CA VAL A 462 -17.17 93.19 11.06
C VAL A 462 -17.29 94.12 9.85
N LYS A 463 -18.40 94.01 9.12
CA LYS A 463 -18.75 94.95 8.05
C LYS A 463 -19.01 96.32 8.67
N ASN A 464 -18.24 97.31 8.17
CA ASN A 464 -18.38 98.75 8.34
C ASN A 464 -17.92 99.35 9.68
N ARG A 465 -16.78 100.09 9.64
CA ARG A 465 -16.61 101.45 10.20
C ARG A 465 -15.30 102.09 9.68
N SER A 466 -15.31 103.41 9.53
CA SER A 466 -14.23 104.27 9.04
C SER A 466 -13.58 105.07 10.18
N TYR A 467 -13.11 104.40 11.24
CA TYR A 467 -12.33 105.00 12.34
C TYR A 467 -11.46 103.94 13.05
N GLU A 468 -10.45 104.40 13.81
CA GLU A 468 -9.48 103.57 14.56
C GLU A 468 -10.14 102.78 15.70
N GLU A 469 -10.11 101.45 15.61
CA GLU A 469 -10.26 100.58 16.80
C GLU A 469 -8.98 100.66 17.62
N SER A 470 -9.10 101.09 18.89
CA SER A 470 -7.96 101.15 19.80
C SER A 470 -7.66 99.80 20.48
N ASN A 471 -8.63 98.88 20.59
CA ASN A 471 -8.44 97.52 21.11
C ASN A 471 -9.24 96.53 20.26
N GLY A 472 -8.77 95.30 20.08
CA GLY A 472 -9.45 94.27 19.27
C GLY A 472 -9.16 92.84 19.69
N GLN A 473 -10.01 91.91 19.26
CA GLN A 473 -9.87 90.46 19.48
C GLN A 473 -9.78 89.73 18.12
N GLN A 474 -8.83 88.81 17.98
CA GLN A 474 -8.70 87.92 16.84
C GLN A 474 -8.69 86.46 17.29
N THR A 475 -9.23 85.56 16.48
CA THR A 475 -9.14 84.11 16.72
C THR A 475 -8.45 83.47 15.53
N PHE A 476 -7.35 82.77 15.78
CA PHE A 476 -6.58 82.07 14.74
C PHE A 476 -6.72 80.57 14.92
N LYS A 477 -7.02 79.87 13.82
CA LYS A 477 -7.05 78.40 13.77
C LYS A 477 -5.77 77.88 13.11
N PHE A 478 -5.05 77.06 13.86
CA PHE A 478 -3.88 76.35 13.38
C PHE A 478 -4.28 74.92 13.05
N THR A 479 -3.95 74.44 11.85
CA THR A 479 -4.26 73.08 11.40
C THR A 479 -2.99 72.35 11.00
N GLY A 480 -2.77 71.19 11.59
CA GLY A 480 -1.72 70.26 11.17
C GLY A 480 -2.24 69.38 10.02
N LEU A 481 -1.49 69.29 8.94
CA LEU A 481 -1.88 68.58 7.71
C LEU A 481 -1.35 67.13 7.64
N GLY A 482 -0.65 66.68 8.67
CA GLY A 482 -0.13 65.32 8.84
C GLY A 482 -1.20 64.26 8.65
N ASN A 483 -0.87 63.27 7.83
CA ASN A 483 -1.61 62.03 7.68
C ASN A 483 -0.67 60.89 7.29
N GLU A 484 -1.19 59.66 7.28
CA GLU A 484 -0.44 58.47 6.90
C GLU A 484 0.27 58.59 5.54
N ASN A 485 -0.19 59.41 4.59
CA ASN A 485 0.35 59.48 3.23
C ASN A 485 1.39 60.59 3.00
N ASN A 486 1.73 61.39 4.02
CA ASN A 486 2.77 62.42 3.90
C ASN A 486 3.79 62.34 5.05
N THR A 487 4.79 63.22 5.03
CA THR A 487 5.85 63.28 6.05
C THR A 487 5.61 64.34 7.12
N TRP A 488 4.39 64.89 7.18
CA TRP A 488 4.06 65.99 8.09
C TRP A 488 3.76 65.50 9.51
N ILE A 489 4.31 66.18 10.51
CA ILE A 489 4.31 65.70 11.90
C ILE A 489 2.95 65.92 12.59
N TYR A 490 2.28 67.05 12.38
CA TYR A 490 1.10 67.41 13.17
C TYR A 490 -0.22 67.17 12.44
N THR A 491 -1.24 66.68 13.13
CA THR A 491 -2.62 66.52 12.64
C THR A 491 -3.65 67.17 13.58
N GLY A 492 -4.85 67.45 13.09
CA GLY A 492 -5.93 68.12 13.83
C GLY A 492 -5.80 69.65 13.83
N SER A 493 -6.62 70.33 14.63
CA SER A 493 -6.61 71.80 14.71
C SER A 493 -6.69 72.32 16.15
N VAL A 494 -6.17 73.52 16.38
CA VAL A 494 -6.31 74.29 17.62
C VAL A 494 -6.64 75.75 17.32
N GLU A 495 -7.46 76.36 18.14
CA GLU A 495 -7.86 77.77 18.01
C GLU A 495 -7.24 78.58 19.14
N ILE A 496 -6.63 79.72 18.81
CA ILE A 496 -5.96 80.59 19.76
C ILE A 496 -6.54 82.00 19.63
N ASN A 497 -6.90 82.58 20.76
CA ASN A 497 -7.40 83.95 20.84
C ASN A 497 -6.26 84.93 21.11
N HIS A 498 -6.33 86.07 20.42
CA HIS A 498 -5.42 87.19 20.56
C HIS A 498 -6.19 88.44 20.94
N GLU A 499 -5.80 89.09 22.03
CA GLU A 499 -6.35 90.39 22.45
C GLU A 499 -5.23 91.43 22.41
N TRP A 500 -5.51 92.60 21.83
CA TRP A 500 -4.55 93.70 21.78
C TRP A 500 -5.17 95.04 22.18
N ILE A 501 -4.34 95.89 22.81
CA ILE A 501 -4.69 97.23 23.31
C ILE A 501 -3.64 98.23 22.82
N LYS A 502 -4.03 99.23 22.01
CA LYS A 502 -3.15 100.28 21.49
C LYS A 502 -3.10 101.45 22.48
N ILE A 503 -1.98 101.62 23.17
CA ILE A 503 -1.74 102.76 24.10
C ILE A 503 -1.25 103.98 23.29
N LYS A 504 -1.83 105.16 23.52
CA LYS A 504 -1.52 106.42 22.82
C LYS A 504 -0.68 107.34 23.72
N ASP A 505 0.44 107.87 23.20
CA ASP A 505 1.25 108.89 23.89
C ASP A 505 0.50 110.24 23.93
N THR A 506 0.37 110.81 25.13
CA THR A 506 -0.34 112.07 25.39
C THR A 506 0.58 113.18 25.89
N THR A 507 1.90 112.94 25.94
CA THR A 507 2.88 113.96 26.35
C THR A 507 2.94 115.12 25.34
N GLN A 508 3.16 116.34 25.83
CA GLN A 508 3.28 117.56 25.06
C GLN A 508 4.73 118.07 25.10
N SER A 509 5.14 118.86 24.12
CA SER A 509 6.46 119.51 24.14
C SER A 509 6.51 120.60 25.24
N ILE A 510 7.60 120.68 26.00
CA ILE A 510 7.81 121.74 27.01
C ILE A 510 7.76 123.16 26.41
N THR A 511 7.91 123.30 25.09
CA THR A 511 7.76 124.58 24.39
C THR A 511 6.35 125.18 24.55
N GLU A 512 5.32 124.35 24.74
CA GLU A 512 3.93 124.80 24.96
C GLU A 512 3.81 125.70 26.20
N VAL A 513 4.63 125.45 27.23
CA VAL A 513 4.65 126.22 28.48
C VAL A 513 5.84 127.19 28.59
N GLN A 514 6.57 127.41 27.49
CA GLN A 514 7.75 128.28 27.50
C GLN A 514 7.42 129.70 27.95
N LYS A 515 6.24 130.22 27.59
CA LYS A 515 5.81 131.57 27.99
C LYS A 515 5.62 131.67 29.50
N ASP A 516 4.98 130.67 30.10
CA ASP A 516 4.72 130.63 31.54
C ASP A 516 6.04 130.49 32.31
N LEU A 517 6.94 129.64 31.83
CA LEU A 517 8.28 129.48 32.40
C LEU A 517 9.12 130.77 32.29
N ARG A 518 9.01 131.52 31.19
CA ARG A 518 9.66 132.84 31.05
C ARG A 518 9.10 133.85 32.05
N ASN A 519 7.79 133.88 32.25
CA ASN A 519 7.16 134.80 33.21
C ASN A 519 7.65 134.55 34.65
N ILE A 520 7.91 133.29 35.01
CA ILE A 520 8.48 132.94 36.32
C ILE A 520 9.93 133.43 36.41
N VAL A 521 10.76 133.16 35.40
CA VAL A 521 12.18 133.55 35.41
C VAL A 521 12.36 135.07 35.44
N TYR A 522 11.55 135.84 34.72
CA TYR A 522 11.60 137.32 34.70
C TYR A 522 10.70 138.00 35.75
N ASN A 523 10.42 137.34 36.88
CA ASN A 523 9.63 137.93 37.96
C ASN A 523 10.26 139.28 38.41
N LYS A 524 9.39 140.26 38.70
CA LYS A 524 9.76 141.60 39.18
C LYS A 524 10.70 141.61 40.37
N GLU A 525 10.59 140.63 41.27
CA GLU A 525 11.46 140.51 42.45
C GLU A 525 12.92 140.15 42.10
N HIS A 526 13.14 139.58 40.91
CA HIS A 526 14.46 139.16 40.41
C HIS A 526 14.98 140.06 39.27
N ILE A 527 14.48 141.29 39.14
CA ILE A 527 15.01 142.25 38.15
C ILE A 527 16.44 142.71 38.51
N ASN A 528 16.74 142.82 39.81
CA ASN A 528 18.04 143.29 40.33
C ASN A 528 18.75 142.22 41.17
N LYS A 529 18.36 140.94 41.06
CA LYS A 529 18.91 139.83 41.85
C LYS A 529 18.88 138.54 41.04
N SER A 530 19.98 137.78 41.05
CA SER A 530 20.06 136.41 40.55
C SER A 530 19.03 135.50 41.24
N TRP A 531 18.55 134.48 40.52
CA TRP A 531 17.94 133.31 41.15
C TRP A 531 19.00 132.40 41.77
N GLU A 532 18.69 131.78 42.91
CA GLU A 532 19.34 130.54 43.33
C GLU A 532 18.64 129.33 42.70
N LEU A 533 19.36 128.22 42.48
CA LEU A 533 18.82 127.05 41.75
C LEU A 533 17.58 126.47 42.43
N GLU A 534 17.65 126.25 43.75
CA GLU A 534 16.54 125.70 44.54
C GLU A 534 15.36 126.67 44.62
N GLU A 535 15.65 127.98 44.64
CA GLU A 535 14.65 129.06 44.64
C GLU A 535 13.84 129.04 43.34
N LEU A 536 14.51 128.94 42.17
CA LEU A 536 13.83 128.87 40.88
C LEU A 536 13.08 127.54 40.67
N GLN A 537 13.65 126.42 41.12
CA GLN A 537 12.96 125.12 41.10
C GLN A 537 11.65 125.19 41.90
N THR A 538 11.71 125.74 43.11
CA THR A 538 10.54 125.90 43.98
C THR A 538 9.50 126.83 43.35
N ALA A 539 9.92 127.93 42.72
CA ALA A 539 9.02 128.86 42.05
C ALA A 539 8.27 128.20 40.87
N ILE A 540 8.95 127.35 40.09
CA ILE A 540 8.31 126.60 38.99
C ILE A 540 7.31 125.57 39.50
N GLU A 541 7.64 124.85 40.58
CA GLU A 541 6.72 123.90 41.20
C GLU A 541 5.49 124.59 41.81
N GLN A 542 5.68 125.75 42.46
CA GLN A 542 4.60 126.54 43.02
C GLN A 542 3.68 127.15 41.96
N ALA A 543 4.18 127.39 40.75
CA ALA A 543 3.38 127.86 39.63
C ALA A 543 2.39 126.80 39.09
N LYS A 544 2.54 125.52 39.50
CA LYS A 544 1.65 124.40 39.12
C LYS A 544 1.46 124.26 37.60
N ILE A 545 2.51 124.54 36.84
CA ILE A 545 2.53 124.30 35.39
C ILE A 545 2.36 122.80 35.10
N ASP A 546 2.94 121.95 35.94
CA ASP A 546 2.77 120.50 35.94
C ASP A 546 2.94 119.96 37.38
N LYS A 547 2.86 118.65 37.58
CA LYS A 547 3.08 117.96 38.86
C LYS A 547 4.50 118.21 39.39
N ILE A 548 4.66 118.16 40.72
CA ILE A 548 5.98 118.29 41.37
C ILE A 548 6.94 117.24 40.79
N GLY A 549 8.15 117.68 40.42
CA GLY A 549 9.16 116.86 39.77
C GLY A 549 9.00 116.68 38.24
N ALA A 550 7.88 117.11 37.64
CA ALA A 550 7.67 117.03 36.20
C ALA A 550 8.57 117.99 35.42
N LEU A 551 8.90 119.15 36.00
CA LEU A 551 9.84 120.12 35.45
C LEU A 551 11.07 120.22 36.34
N THR A 552 12.26 120.17 35.76
CA THR A 552 13.53 120.27 36.50
C THR A 552 14.41 121.39 35.95
N VAL A 553 14.98 122.20 36.84
CA VAL A 553 15.85 123.33 36.52
C VAL A 553 17.32 122.94 36.63
N LYS A 554 18.15 123.46 35.72
CA LYS A 554 19.61 123.42 35.81
C LYS A 554 20.19 124.79 35.50
N LYS A 555 21.23 125.18 36.24
CA LYS A 555 22.00 126.40 35.98
C LYS A 555 22.88 126.20 34.74
N GLY A 556 22.73 127.10 33.76
CA GLY A 556 23.55 127.19 32.56
C GLY A 556 24.76 128.09 32.75
N THR A 557 25.25 128.70 31.66
CA THR A 557 26.38 129.63 31.74
C THR A 557 25.94 131.01 32.23
N SER A 558 26.89 131.78 32.78
CA SER A 558 26.64 133.18 33.13
C SER A 558 27.70 134.07 32.49
N LYS A 559 27.27 135.23 31.98
CA LYS A 559 28.11 136.25 31.35
C LYS A 559 27.91 137.56 32.09
N THR A 560 29.01 138.21 32.45
CA THR A 560 29.00 139.50 33.14
C THR A 560 29.42 140.61 32.19
N ASN A 561 28.63 141.67 32.12
CA ASN A 561 28.96 142.92 31.45
C ASN A 561 29.16 144.04 32.49
N LYS A 562 29.56 145.25 32.11
CA LYS A 562 29.81 146.36 33.05
C LYS A 562 28.56 146.80 33.84
N GLU A 563 27.36 146.56 33.30
CA GLU A 563 26.09 147.07 33.87
C GLU A 563 25.14 145.95 34.33
N TYR A 564 25.30 144.71 33.85
CA TYR A 564 24.38 143.60 34.14
C TYR A 564 25.05 142.23 34.00
N ILE A 565 24.41 141.22 34.59
CA ILE A 565 24.73 139.79 34.47
C ILE A 565 23.60 139.09 33.69
N ILE A 566 23.97 138.24 32.73
CA ILE A 566 23.06 137.29 32.08
C ILE A 566 23.34 135.90 32.65
N GLN A 567 22.30 135.20 33.07
CA GLN A 567 22.37 133.83 33.57
C GLN A 567 21.40 132.93 32.81
N GLU A 568 21.89 131.82 32.27
CA GLU A 568 21.06 130.84 31.59
C GLU A 568 20.44 129.86 32.59
N TRP A 569 19.16 129.54 32.39
CA TRP A 569 18.44 128.48 33.08
C TRP A 569 17.91 127.48 32.07
N ILE A 570 18.27 126.20 32.25
CA ILE A 570 17.80 125.10 31.44
C ILE A 570 16.67 124.40 32.20
N ILE A 571 15.47 124.42 31.65
CA ILE A 571 14.29 123.76 32.24
C ILE A 571 13.96 122.55 31.40
N ILE A 572 13.84 121.38 32.05
CA ILE A 572 13.65 120.07 31.43
C ILE A 572 12.27 119.55 31.82
N GLY A 573 11.49 119.11 30.83
CA GLY A 573 10.24 118.38 31.05
C GLY A 573 10.49 116.89 31.06
N ASN A 574 10.02 116.21 32.11
CA ASN A 574 10.29 114.80 32.38
C ASN A 574 9.16 113.85 31.88
N GLY A 575 8.20 114.35 31.10
CA GLY A 575 7.12 113.61 30.45
C GLY A 575 7.59 112.40 29.65
N LYS A 576 6.97 111.25 29.90
CA LYS A 576 7.13 110.01 29.14
C LYS A 576 5.78 109.28 29.04
N ILE A 577 5.64 108.41 28.04
CA ILE A 577 4.43 107.60 27.82
C ILE A 577 4.04 106.74 29.04
N ASP A 578 5.00 106.44 29.91
CA ASP A 578 4.88 105.57 31.09
C ASP A 578 4.80 106.33 32.42
N ASN A 579 4.72 107.66 32.41
CA ASN A 579 4.57 108.45 33.62
C ASN A 579 3.44 109.50 33.51
N GLU A 580 3.12 110.12 34.64
CA GLU A 580 2.01 111.07 34.72
C GLU A 580 2.41 112.53 34.41
N TYR A 581 3.62 112.76 33.88
CA TYR A 581 4.15 114.11 33.60
C TYR A 581 3.75 114.54 32.19
N MET A 582 3.28 115.78 32.04
CA MET A 582 2.67 116.25 30.80
C MET A 582 3.72 116.68 29.78
N TYR A 583 4.80 117.35 30.20
CA TYR A 583 5.73 117.99 29.28
C TYR A 583 7.04 117.23 29.13
N ASN A 584 7.52 117.04 27.89
CA ASN A 584 8.81 116.45 27.57
C ASN A 584 9.75 117.46 26.86
N GLY A 585 11.06 117.20 26.87
CA GLY A 585 12.05 118.04 26.19
C GLY A 585 12.76 119.04 27.12
N LYS A 586 13.43 120.05 26.55
CA LYS A 586 14.14 121.08 27.33
C LYS A 586 14.09 122.44 26.66
N ILE A 587 14.04 123.51 27.45
CA ILE A 587 14.18 124.89 27.00
C ILE A 587 15.27 125.61 27.78
N MET A 588 15.86 126.64 27.17
CA MET A 588 16.77 127.57 27.82
C MET A 588 16.11 128.93 27.94
N ILE A 589 16.21 129.54 29.11
CA ILE A 589 15.75 130.90 29.39
C ILE A 589 16.92 131.70 29.95
N GLU A 590 17.28 132.80 29.29
CA GLU A 590 18.30 133.74 29.76
C GLU A 590 17.67 134.74 30.72
N HIS A 591 18.16 134.84 31.94
CA HIS A 591 17.74 135.82 32.94
C HIS A 591 18.78 136.94 33.01
N THR A 592 18.38 138.19 32.81
CA THR A 592 19.28 139.36 32.88
C THR A 592 18.94 140.18 34.11
N PHE A 593 19.92 140.51 34.94
CA PHE A 593 19.76 141.34 36.12
C PHE A 593 20.95 142.31 36.28
N MET A 594 20.69 143.52 36.82
CA MET A 594 21.71 144.57 36.96
C MET A 594 22.75 144.21 38.02
N LEU A 595 24.00 144.66 37.82
CA LEU A 595 25.12 144.54 38.78
C LEU A 595 24.92 145.40 40.03
#